data_AF-A0A920VZL0-F1
#
_entry.id   AF-A0A920VZL0-F1
#
_cell.length_a   1.000
_cell.length_b   1.000
_cell.length_c   1.000
_cell.angle_alpha   90.00
_cell.angle_beta   90.00
_cell.angle_gamma   90.00
#
_symmetry.space_group_name_H-M   'P 1'
#
loop_
_entity.id
_entity.type
_entity.pdbx_description
1 polymer ?
#
loop_
_entity_poly.entity_id
_entity_poly.type
_entity_poly.pdbx_seq_one_letter_code
_entity_poly.pdbx_strand_id
1 'polypeptide(L)'
;MNLESIENNYHRLRERPTAATPFSKPTLFIKGSQSNYIQERQKGEILEMFSNAQLEIIMQAGHWLHADKPQGFQKVVLDFLHNGS
;
A
#
# COMPACT_ATOMS: atom_id res chain seq x y z
N MET A 1 -25.78 7.47 7.16
CA MET A 1 -24.54 6.77 7.61
C MET A 1 -24.83 6.21 8.99
N ASN A 2 -24.68 4.91 9.22
CA ASN A 2 -25.11 4.26 10.48
C ASN A 2 -23.94 4.27 11.49
N LEU A 3 -23.89 5.31 12.32
CA LEU A 3 -22.79 5.57 13.25
C LEU A 3 -22.70 4.50 14.35
N GLU A 4 -23.84 4.04 14.85
CA GLU A 4 -23.95 2.98 15.87
C GLU A 4 -23.37 1.64 15.37
N SER A 5 -23.60 1.30 14.10
CA SER A 5 -23.02 0.10 13.49
C SER A 5 -21.49 0.20 13.38
N ILE A 6 -20.94 1.38 13.08
CA ILE A 6 -19.50 1.61 12.99
C ILE A 6 -18.87 1.50 14.39
N GLU A 7 -19.47 2.11 15.42
CA GLU A 7 -18.98 2.04 16.80
C GLU A 7 -18.94 0.60 17.33
N ASN A 8 -20.04 -0.14 17.15
CA ASN A 8 -20.15 -1.52 17.62
C ASN A 8 -19.20 -2.50 16.92
N ASN A 9 -18.77 -2.19 15.69
CA ASN A 9 -17.88 -3.04 14.91
C ASN A 9 -16.46 -2.47 14.79
N TYR A 10 -16.18 -1.35 15.46
CA TYR A 10 -14.92 -0.63 15.31
C TYR A 10 -13.69 -1.48 15.65
N HIS A 11 -13.83 -2.38 16.63
CA HIS A 11 -12.80 -3.37 16.97
C HIS A 11 -12.46 -4.27 15.77
N ARG A 12 -13.48 -4.86 15.13
CA ARG A 12 -13.31 -5.75 13.98
C ARG A 12 -12.80 -5.02 12.74
N LEU A 13 -13.19 -3.77 12.55
CA LEU A 13 -12.70 -2.92 11.47
C LEU A 13 -11.22 -2.56 11.61
N ARG A 14 -10.68 -2.59 12.82
CA ARG A 14 -9.26 -2.36 13.13
C ARG A 14 -8.42 -3.63 13.09
N GLU A 15 -9.05 -4.81 13.09
CA GLU A 15 -8.34 -6.08 13.04
C GLU A 15 -7.55 -6.19 11.73
N ARG A 16 -6.35 -6.75 11.84
CA ARG A 16 -5.50 -7.00 10.67
C ARG A 16 -6.22 -7.99 9.76
N PRO A 17 -6.34 -7.72 8.44
CA PRO A 17 -6.88 -8.69 7.52
C PRO A 17 -6.01 -9.95 7.54
N THR A 18 -6.64 -11.09 7.81
CA THR A 18 -6.01 -12.40 7.69
C THR A 18 -6.42 -13.00 6.35
N ALA A 19 -5.45 -13.16 5.46
CA ALA A 19 -5.66 -13.87 4.21
C ALA A 19 -5.19 -15.32 4.39
N ALA A 20 -6.08 -16.28 4.18
CA ALA A 20 -5.72 -17.70 4.23
C ALA A 20 -4.78 -18.11 3.07
N THR A 21 -4.80 -17.33 1.99
CA THR A 21 -3.93 -17.51 0.82
C THR A 21 -3.35 -16.17 0.38
N PRO A 22 -2.06 -16.11 0.00
CA PRO A 22 -1.46 -14.90 -0.54
C PRO A 22 -2.15 -14.47 -1.84
N PHE A 23 -2.29 -13.17 -2.03
CA PHE A 23 -2.67 -12.59 -3.31
C PHE A 23 -1.50 -12.66 -4.28
N SER A 24 -1.65 -13.44 -5.33
CA SER A 24 -0.55 -13.78 -6.25
C SER A 24 -0.51 -12.92 -7.51
N LYS A 25 -1.36 -11.91 -7.67
CA LYS A 25 -1.28 -11.02 -8.84
C LYS A 25 -0.25 -9.91 -8.60
N PRO A 26 0.35 -9.33 -9.67
CA PRO A 26 1.23 -8.18 -9.55
C PRO A 26 0.58 -7.09 -8.71
N THR A 27 1.29 -6.61 -7.70
CA THR A 27 0.81 -5.59 -6.76
C THR A 27 1.90 -4.58 -6.53
N LEU A 28 1.62 -3.29 -6.71
CA LEU A 28 2.57 -2.22 -6.47
C LEU A 28 2.27 -1.49 -5.17
N PHE A 29 3.25 -1.45 -4.28
CA PHE A 29 3.25 -0.64 -3.06
C PHE A 29 4.19 0.54 -3.26
N ILE A 30 3.67 1.76 -3.14
CA ILE A 30 4.48 2.99 -3.27
C ILE A 30 4.47 3.72 -1.94
N LYS A 31 5.64 4.16 -1.45
CA LYS A 31 5.74 5.05 -0.28
C LYS A 31 6.62 6.25 -0.55
N GLY A 32 6.36 7.34 0.19
CA GLY A 32 7.28 8.47 0.24
C GLY A 32 8.46 8.18 1.16
N SER A 33 9.64 8.70 0.84
CA SER A 33 10.82 8.56 1.71
C SER A 33 10.67 9.28 3.05
N GLN A 34 9.81 10.31 3.13
CA GLN A 34 9.51 11.06 4.35
C GLN A 34 8.22 10.57 5.05
N SER A 35 7.58 9.52 4.51
CA SER A 35 6.40 8.91 5.11
C SER A 35 6.79 7.81 6.10
N ASN A 36 6.17 7.84 7.27
CA ASN A 36 6.28 6.81 8.31
C ASN A 36 5.44 5.54 7.99
N TYR A 37 4.71 5.53 6.87
CA TYR A 37 3.96 4.38 6.39
C TYR A 37 4.89 3.38 5.69
N ILE A 38 4.54 2.10 5.76
CA ILE A 38 5.32 0.97 5.22
C ILE A 38 6.74 1.01 5.78
N GLN A 39 6.84 0.61 7.05
CA GLN A 39 8.11 0.43 7.74
C GLN A 39 8.81 -0.84 7.26
N GLU A 40 10.13 -0.92 7.46
CA GLU A 40 10.93 -2.08 7.04
C GLU A 40 10.38 -3.41 7.58
N ARG A 41 9.94 -3.40 8.84
CA ARG A 41 9.29 -4.53 9.52
C ARG A 41 8.01 -5.03 8.84
N GLN A 42 7.33 -4.18 8.08
CA GLN A 42 6.08 -4.51 7.38
C GLN A 42 6.36 -5.10 5.99
N LYS A 43 7.60 -5.04 5.48
CA LYS A 43 7.92 -5.63 4.16
C LYS A 43 7.72 -7.13 4.12
N GLY A 44 8.12 -7.84 5.18
CA GLY A 44 7.89 -9.29 5.29
C GLY A 44 6.39 -9.62 5.25
N GLU A 45 5.59 -8.87 6.01
CA GLU A 45 4.13 -9.03 6.05
C GLU A 45 3.47 -8.75 4.69
N ILE A 46 3.95 -7.74 3.96
CA ILE A 46 3.47 -7.43 2.61
C ILE A 46 3.75 -8.62 1.68
N LEU A 47 4.95 -9.19 1.71
CA LEU A 47 5.32 -10.31 0.84
C LEU A 47 4.59 -11.61 1.21
N GLU A 48 4.25 -11.81 2.49
CA GLU A 48 3.39 -12.93 2.93
C GLU A 48 1.98 -12.81 2.36
N MET A 49 1.42 -11.60 2.33
CA MET A 49 0.06 -11.36 1.85
C MET A 49 -0.02 -11.14 0.33
N PHE A 50 1.06 -10.68 -0.29
CA PHE A 50 1.16 -10.31 -1.70
C PHE A 50 2.48 -10.85 -2.27
N SER A 51 2.47 -12.10 -2.74
CA SER A 51 3.71 -12.81 -3.09
C SER A 51 4.44 -12.19 -4.29
N ASN A 52 3.72 -11.49 -5.16
CA ASN A 52 4.26 -10.78 -6.33
C ASN A 52 4.22 -9.25 -6.15
N ALA A 53 4.49 -8.79 -4.92
CA ALA A 53 4.54 -7.37 -4.61
C ALA A 53 5.85 -6.71 -5.08
N GLN A 54 5.71 -5.52 -5.66
CA GLN A 54 6.79 -4.57 -5.92
C GLN A 54 6.69 -3.42 -4.93
N LEU A 55 7.83 -3.00 -4.37
CA LEU A 55 7.89 -1.91 -3.40
C LEU A 55 8.76 -0.78 -3.94
N GLU A 56 8.15 0.39 -4.13
CA GLU A 56 8.81 1.57 -4.69
C GLU A 56 8.83 2.72 -3.68
N ILE A 57 9.94 3.45 -3.64
CA ILE A 57 10.13 4.61 -2.75
C ILE A 57 10.33 5.88 -3.58
N ILE A 58 9.41 6.84 -3.44
CA ILE A 58 9.55 8.16 -4.05
C ILE A 58 10.32 9.06 -3.08
N MET A 59 11.53 9.44 -3.50
CA MET A 59 12.40 10.30 -2.70
C MET A 59 11.82 11.70 -2.53
N GLN A 60 12.01 12.26 -1.32
CA GLN A 60 11.54 13.59 -0.93
C GLN A 60 10.02 13.78 -1.03
N ALA A 61 9.24 12.69 -0.92
CA ALA A 61 7.79 12.72 -0.81
C ALA A 61 7.34 12.29 0.60
N GLY A 62 6.26 12.92 1.09
CA GLY A 62 5.57 12.56 2.32
C GLY A 62 4.46 11.54 2.06
N HIS A 63 3.32 11.71 2.73
CA HIS A 63 2.19 10.77 2.62
C HIS A 63 1.41 10.95 1.30
N TRP A 64 1.26 12.19 0.83
CA TRP A 64 0.45 12.55 -0.33
C TRP A 64 1.31 12.55 -1.59
N LEU A 65 1.79 11.37 -1.99
CA LEU A 65 2.75 11.18 -3.10
C LEU A 65 2.37 11.91 -4.38
N HIS A 66 1.08 11.86 -4.75
CA HIS A 66 0.54 12.49 -5.95
C HIS A 66 0.54 14.03 -5.88
N ALA A 67 0.50 14.60 -4.67
CA ALA A 67 0.59 16.04 -4.45
C ALA A 67 2.06 16.50 -4.31
N ASP A 68 2.87 15.75 -3.58
CA ASP A 68 4.27 16.11 -3.28
C ASP A 68 5.20 15.93 -4.49
N LYS A 69 5.04 14.81 -5.22
CA LYS A 69 5.88 14.41 -6.36
C LYS A 69 5.03 13.82 -7.48
N PRO A 70 4.13 14.60 -8.11
CA PRO A 70 3.16 14.13 -9.10
C PRO A 70 3.81 13.36 -10.26
N GLN A 71 4.90 13.89 -10.81
CA GLN A 71 5.62 13.27 -11.94
C GLN A 71 6.27 11.94 -11.56
N GLY A 72 6.91 11.88 -10.39
CA GLY A 72 7.54 10.66 -9.89
C GLY A 72 6.50 9.57 -9.60
N PHE A 73 5.38 9.95 -8.98
CA PHE A 73 4.26 9.05 -8.75
C PHE A 73 3.67 8.53 -10.07
N GLN A 74 3.37 9.42 -11.02
CA GLN A 74 2.84 9.06 -12.32
C GLN A 74 3.76 8.08 -13.06
N LYS A 75 5.07 8.35 -13.07
CA LYS A 75 6.05 7.47 -13.71
C LYS A 75 6.01 6.06 -13.13
N VAL A 76 6.10 5.93 -11.81
CA VAL A 76 6.09 4.63 -11.12
C VAL A 76 4.81 3.85 -11.44
N VAL A 77 3.65 4.52 -11.41
CA VAL A 77 2.37 3.89 -11.73
C VAL A 77 2.29 3.44 -13.18
N LEU A 78 2.70 4.28 -14.14
CA LEU A 78 2.66 3.94 -15.55
C LEU A 78 3.64 2.81 -15.90
N ASP A 79 4.85 2.84 -15.34
CA ASP A 79 5.84 1.79 -15.53
C ASP A 79 5.29 0.43 -15.06
N PHE A 80 4.61 0.39 -13.91
CA PHE A 80 3.96 -0.83 -13.41
C PHE A 80 2.83 -1.33 -14.33
N LEU A 81 1.94 -0.43 -14.76
CA LEU A 81 0.81 -0.79 -15.62
C LEU A 81 1.25 -1.28 -17.01
N HIS A 82 2.31 -0.71 -17.57
CA HIS A 82 2.83 -1.12 -18.87
C HIS A 82 3.64 -2.42 -18.81
N ASN A 83 4.32 -2.70 -17.70
CA ASN A 83 5.12 -3.92 -17.54
C ASN A 83 4.31 -5.13 -17.06
N GLY A 84 3.05 -4.93 -16.64
CA GLY A 84 2.14 -5.99 -16.17
C GLY A 84 1.17 -6.53 -17.22
N SER A 85 1.34 -6.16 -18.50
CA SER A 85 0.55 -6.64 -19.65
C SER A 85 1.20 -7.84 -20.34
#